data_AF-A0A2E3PB96-F1
#
_entry.id   AF-A0A2E3PB96-F1
#
_cell.length_a   1.000
_cell.length_b   1.000
_cell.length_c   1.000
_cell.angle_alpha   90.00
_cell.angle_beta   90.00
_cell.angle_gamma   90.00
#
_symmetry.space_group_name_H-M   'P 1'
#
loop_
_entity.id
_entity.type
_entity.pdbx_description
1 polymer ?
#
loop_
_entity_poly.entity_id
_entity_poly.type
_entity_poly.pdbx_seq_one_letter_code
_entity_poly.pdbx_strand_id
1 'polypeptide(L)'
;MLAGATAARSRPLESAAAIAHALKTAPYDLDVRLAAYRFYFFTHDYPRALEQAEILLGFAARRLNLAPDWRDVQPADAAFTAHEFAPGLYLQVLIAIGYCLARTGSLAPAREILLKSAELDPTDRFGGAWLSTKLDQPDDED
;
A
#
# COMPACT_ATOMS: atom_id res chain seq x y z
N MET A 1 -10.61 8.22 -16.79
CA MET A 1 -9.70 9.33 -17.16
C MET A 1 -9.15 9.96 -15.89
N LEU A 2 -7.85 9.80 -15.62
CA LEU A 2 -7.14 10.30 -14.43
C LEU A 2 -6.80 11.80 -14.56
N ALA A 3 -7.81 12.67 -14.64
CA ALA A 3 -7.59 14.12 -14.72
C ALA A 3 -7.18 14.78 -13.38
N GLY A 4 -7.37 14.07 -12.24
CA GLY A 4 -7.10 14.62 -10.91
C GLY A 4 -5.65 14.47 -10.41
N ALA A 5 -4.84 13.61 -11.03
CA ALA A 5 -3.48 13.31 -10.52
C ALA A 5 -2.48 14.46 -10.76
N THR A 6 -2.71 15.30 -11.77
CA THR A 6 -1.80 16.39 -12.16
C THR A 6 -2.00 17.65 -11.32
N ALA A 7 -3.23 17.91 -10.83
CA ALA A 7 -3.55 19.12 -10.07
C ALA A 7 -3.03 19.10 -8.62
N ALA A 8 -2.89 17.91 -8.01
CA ALA A 8 -2.40 17.76 -6.63
C ALA A 8 -0.95 18.25 -6.45
N ARG A 9 -0.16 18.32 -7.53
CA ARG A 9 1.25 18.73 -7.46
C ARG A 9 1.45 20.23 -7.30
N SER A 10 0.50 21.06 -7.73
CA SER A 10 0.70 22.52 -7.82
C SER A 10 0.34 23.27 -6.53
N ARG A 11 -0.38 22.65 -5.58
CA ARG A 11 -0.77 23.26 -4.30
C ARG A 11 -0.85 22.22 -3.16
N PRO A 12 0.29 21.89 -2.53
CA PRO A 12 0.37 20.83 -1.51
C PRO A 12 -0.49 21.09 -0.27
N LEU A 13 -0.58 22.35 0.19
CA LEU A 13 -1.36 22.71 1.38
C LEU A 13 -2.88 22.68 1.15
N GLU A 14 -3.35 23.17 0.00
CA GLU A 14 -4.76 23.07 -0.38
C GLU A 14 -5.16 21.60 -0.57
N SER A 15 -4.26 20.78 -1.11
CA SER A 15 -4.44 19.33 -1.22
C SER A 15 -4.51 18.66 0.16
N ALA A 16 -3.64 19.02 1.11
CA ALA A 16 -3.66 18.45 2.47
C ALA A 16 -4.97 18.75 3.22
N ALA A 17 -5.46 20.00 3.13
CA ALA A 17 -6.72 20.40 3.76
C ALA A 17 -7.92 19.67 3.13
N ALA A 18 -7.94 19.50 1.81
CA ALA A 18 -8.97 18.75 1.11
C ALA A 18 -8.97 17.26 1.51
N ILE A 19 -7.79 16.63 1.61
CA ILE A 19 -7.64 15.24 2.07
C ILE A 19 -8.14 15.09 3.51
N ALA A 20 -7.74 16.00 4.42
CA ALA A 20 -8.18 15.95 5.81
C ALA A 20 -9.71 16.12 5.94
N HIS A 21 -10.30 17.04 5.16
CA HIS A 21 -11.74 17.22 5.13
C HIS A 21 -12.46 15.97 4.60
N ALA A 22 -11.98 15.39 3.50
CA ALA A 22 -12.56 14.18 2.93
C ALA A 22 -12.50 12.99 3.91
N LEU A 23 -11.37 12.78 4.59
CA LEU A 23 -11.21 11.75 5.62
C LEU A 23 -12.15 11.95 6.81
N LYS A 24 -12.46 13.20 7.18
CA LYS A 24 -13.42 13.51 8.24
C LYS A 24 -14.86 13.23 7.81
N THR A 25 -15.21 13.57 6.57
CA THR A 25 -16.58 13.46 6.05
C THR A 25 -16.93 12.02 5.65
N ALA A 26 -15.97 11.27 5.11
CA ALA A 26 -16.17 9.90 4.62
C ALA A 26 -14.99 8.98 5.03
N PRO A 27 -14.84 8.69 6.34
CA PRO A 27 -13.69 7.93 6.86
C PRO A 27 -13.63 6.47 6.41
N TYR A 28 -14.73 5.92 5.91
CA TYR A 28 -14.79 4.52 5.47
C TYR A 28 -14.91 4.35 3.95
N ASP A 29 -14.81 5.45 3.20
CA ASP A 29 -14.86 5.42 1.75
C ASP A 29 -13.50 5.00 1.17
N LEU A 30 -13.51 3.98 0.30
CA LEU A 30 -12.31 3.39 -0.28
C LEU A 30 -11.54 4.41 -1.16
N ASP A 31 -12.25 5.20 -1.95
CA ASP A 31 -11.64 6.16 -2.88
C ASP A 31 -11.00 7.31 -2.10
N VAL A 32 -11.63 7.76 -1.01
CA VAL A 32 -11.06 8.75 -0.08
C VAL A 32 -9.78 8.22 0.57
N ARG A 33 -9.77 6.96 1.03
CA ARG A 33 -8.58 6.33 1.62
C ARG A 33 -7.45 6.16 0.60
N LEU A 34 -7.76 5.75 -0.62
CA LEU A 34 -6.79 5.66 -1.72
C LEU A 34 -6.21 7.03 -2.08
N ALA A 35 -7.05 8.07 -2.14
CA ALA A 35 -6.59 9.44 -2.40
C ALA A 35 -5.66 9.94 -1.28
N ALA A 36 -6.01 9.69 -0.01
CA ALA A 36 -5.18 10.04 1.13
C ALA A 36 -3.83 9.32 1.13
N TYR A 37 -3.83 7.99 0.92
CA TYR A 37 -2.61 7.20 0.78
C TYR A 37 -1.69 7.78 -0.31
N ARG A 38 -2.22 8.01 -1.52
CA ARG A 38 -1.45 8.55 -2.65
C ARG A 38 -0.89 9.93 -2.34
N PHE A 39 -1.68 10.79 -1.73
CA PHE A 39 -1.23 12.13 -1.32
C PHE A 39 -0.02 12.02 -0.40
N TYR A 40 -0.14 11.31 0.73
CA TYR A 40 0.94 11.19 1.71
C TYR A 40 2.18 10.51 1.13
N PHE A 41 1.99 9.46 0.32
CA PHE A 41 3.08 8.76 -0.36
C PHE A 41 3.87 9.69 -1.29
N PHE A 42 3.20 10.44 -2.17
CA PHE A 42 3.87 11.33 -3.12
C PHE A 42 4.44 12.60 -2.47
N THR A 43 4.00 12.96 -1.26
CA THR A 43 4.61 14.01 -0.44
C THR A 43 5.69 13.48 0.52
N HIS A 44 6.04 12.18 0.43
CA HIS A 44 7.01 11.50 1.29
C HIS A 44 6.67 11.50 2.80
N ASP A 45 5.40 11.66 3.15
CA ASP A 45 4.91 11.47 4.52
C ASP A 45 4.57 9.99 4.73
N TYR A 46 5.61 9.16 4.80
CA TYR A 46 5.48 7.70 4.90
C TYR A 46 4.74 7.22 6.15
N PRO A 47 4.89 7.84 7.34
CA PRO A 47 4.09 7.48 8.51
C PRO A 47 2.58 7.62 8.25
N ARG A 48 2.13 8.74 7.66
CA ARG A 48 0.70 8.89 7.33
C ARG A 48 0.26 8.01 6.18
N ALA A 49 1.12 7.76 5.19
CA ALA A 49 0.84 6.81 4.12
C ALA A 49 0.64 5.40 4.69
N LEU A 50 1.49 4.98 5.63
CA LEU A 50 1.40 3.69 6.31
C LEU A 50 0.04 3.53 7.02
N GLU A 51 -0.39 4.53 7.80
CA GLU A 51 -1.71 4.51 8.46
C GLU A 51 -2.86 4.28 7.47
N GLN A 52 -2.80 4.93 6.30
CA GLN A 52 -3.84 4.72 5.27
C GLN A 52 -3.73 3.34 4.63
N ALA A 53 -2.51 2.84 4.39
CA ALA A 53 -2.28 1.53 3.80
C ALA A 53 -2.78 0.40 4.70
N GLU A 54 -2.56 0.48 6.02
CA GLU A 54 -3.09 -0.50 6.99
C GLU A 54 -4.63 -0.56 6.98
N ILE A 55 -5.28 0.60 6.86
CA ILE A 55 -6.74 0.68 6.75
C ILE A 55 -7.22 0.08 5.42
N LEU A 56 -6.54 0.38 4.32
CA LEU A 56 -6.81 -0.20 3.00
C LEU A 56 -6.63 -1.73 3.00
N LEU A 57 -5.66 -2.24 3.75
CA LEU A 57 -5.44 -3.69 3.90
C LEU A 57 -6.67 -4.34 4.54
N GLY A 58 -7.19 -3.75 5.61
CA GLY A 58 -8.43 -4.20 6.25
C GLY A 58 -9.65 -4.16 5.31
N PHE A 59 -9.75 -3.17 4.43
CA PHE A 59 -10.79 -3.13 3.39
C PHE A 59 -10.66 -4.27 2.38
N ALA A 60 -9.45 -4.48 1.85
CA ALA A 60 -9.18 -5.53 0.88
C ALA A 60 -9.40 -6.93 1.50
N ALA A 61 -8.92 -7.15 2.73
CA ALA A 61 -9.12 -8.39 3.48
C ALA A 61 -10.60 -8.72 3.66
N ARG A 62 -11.41 -7.76 4.13
CA ARG A 62 -12.86 -7.95 4.30
C ARG A 62 -13.56 -8.27 2.98
N ARG A 63 -13.18 -7.59 1.89
CA ARG A 63 -13.79 -7.82 0.57
C ARG A 63 -13.50 -9.22 0.03
N LEU A 64 -12.36 -9.79 0.38
CA LEU A 64 -11.94 -11.13 0.00
C LEU A 64 -12.29 -12.21 1.05
N ASN A 65 -12.93 -11.82 2.15
CA ASN A 65 -13.19 -12.71 3.30
C ASN A 65 -11.92 -13.39 3.85
N LEU A 66 -10.82 -12.63 3.92
CA LEU A 66 -9.52 -13.08 4.42
C LEU A 66 -9.40 -12.89 5.94
N ALA A 67 -8.40 -13.56 6.51
CA ALA A 67 -7.99 -13.34 7.90
C ALA A 67 -7.65 -11.85 8.17
N PRO A 68 -7.94 -11.32 9.36
CA PRO A 68 -7.58 -9.95 9.73
C PRO A 68 -6.08 -9.72 9.82
N ASP A 69 -5.31 -10.70 10.30
CA ASP A 69 -3.85 -10.68 10.24
C ASP A 69 -3.39 -11.22 8.89
N TRP A 70 -2.64 -10.42 8.16
CA TRP A 70 -2.12 -10.80 6.84
C TRP A 70 -1.16 -11.98 6.91
N ARG A 71 -0.55 -12.25 8.07
CA ARG A 71 0.37 -13.37 8.28
C ARG A 71 -0.33 -14.72 8.12
N ASP A 72 -1.61 -14.77 8.48
CA ASP A 72 -2.43 -15.97 8.43
C ASP A 72 -2.99 -16.27 7.02
N VAL A 73 -2.99 -15.29 6.13
CA VAL A 73 -3.53 -15.43 4.77
C VAL A 73 -2.66 -16.36 3.92
N GLN A 74 -3.26 -17.35 3.27
CA GLN A 74 -2.58 -18.34 2.43
C GLN A 74 -2.83 -18.07 0.94
N PRO A 75 -1.96 -18.54 0.03
CA PRO A 75 -2.16 -18.39 -1.42
C PRO A 75 -3.48 -18.96 -1.94
N ALA A 76 -4.07 -19.95 -1.23
CA ALA A 76 -5.33 -20.57 -1.59
C ALA A 76 -6.57 -19.77 -1.18
N ASP A 77 -6.44 -18.75 -0.32
CA ASP A 77 -7.58 -18.03 0.24
C ASP A 77 -8.23 -17.05 -0.75
N ALA A 78 -7.51 -16.66 -1.82
CA ALA A 78 -8.03 -15.84 -2.90
C ALA A 78 -7.25 -16.08 -4.21
N ALA A 79 -7.81 -15.63 -5.33
CA ALA A 79 -7.15 -15.69 -6.64
C ALA A 79 -6.07 -14.59 -6.79
N PHE A 80 -5.02 -14.63 -5.96
CA PHE A 80 -3.97 -13.61 -5.91
C PHE A 80 -3.21 -13.41 -7.22
N THR A 81 -3.13 -14.43 -8.07
CA THR A 81 -2.50 -14.37 -9.39
C THR A 81 -3.46 -13.91 -10.51
N ALA A 82 -4.76 -13.81 -10.23
CA ALA A 82 -5.74 -13.32 -11.19
C ALA A 82 -5.71 -11.80 -11.32
N HIS A 83 -6.05 -11.29 -12.50
CA HIS A 83 -6.09 -9.85 -12.81
C HIS A 83 -7.39 -9.19 -12.32
N GLU A 84 -7.76 -9.48 -11.08
CA GLU A 84 -8.95 -8.94 -10.42
C GLU A 84 -8.59 -7.80 -9.48
N PHE A 85 -9.54 -6.87 -9.33
CA PHE A 85 -9.31 -5.66 -8.53
C PHE A 85 -9.02 -5.97 -7.06
N ALA A 86 -9.79 -6.84 -6.41
CA ALA A 86 -9.68 -7.04 -4.95
C ALA A 86 -8.37 -7.77 -4.54
N PRO A 87 -7.99 -8.92 -5.15
CA PRO A 87 -6.69 -9.54 -4.87
C PRO A 87 -5.53 -8.64 -5.29
N GLY A 88 -5.66 -7.92 -6.41
CA GLY A 88 -4.66 -6.96 -6.86
C GLY A 88 -4.46 -5.81 -5.88
N LEU A 89 -5.53 -5.25 -5.32
CA LEU A 89 -5.47 -4.22 -4.30
C LEU A 89 -4.80 -4.75 -3.02
N TYR A 90 -5.16 -5.96 -2.58
CA TYR A 90 -4.55 -6.57 -1.40
C TYR A 90 -3.02 -6.65 -1.52
N LEU A 91 -2.51 -7.19 -2.63
CA LEU A 91 -1.08 -7.32 -2.88
C LEU A 91 -0.37 -5.95 -2.98
N GLN A 92 -0.96 -5.00 -3.71
CA GLN A 92 -0.42 -3.65 -3.83
C GLN A 92 -0.32 -2.96 -2.46
N VAL A 93 -1.28 -3.20 -1.57
CA VAL A 93 -1.27 -2.63 -0.22
C VAL A 93 -0.21 -3.28 0.68
N LEU A 94 0.01 -4.60 0.60
CA LEU A 94 1.12 -5.24 1.32
C LEU A 94 2.47 -4.62 0.91
N ILE A 95 2.66 -4.41 -0.39
CA ILE A 95 3.89 -3.81 -0.95
C ILE A 95 4.02 -2.35 -0.52
N ALA A 96 2.92 -1.59 -0.53
CA ALA A 96 2.88 -0.21 -0.04
C ALA A 96 3.30 -0.10 1.44
N ILE A 97 2.77 -0.99 2.30
CA ILE A 97 3.14 -1.06 3.71
C ILE A 97 4.63 -1.38 3.85
N GLY A 98 5.11 -2.40 3.14
CA GLY A 98 6.53 -2.78 3.12
C GLY A 98 7.44 -1.62 2.72
N TYR A 99 7.07 -0.89 1.68
CA TYR A 99 7.82 0.30 1.25
C TYR A 99 7.83 1.40 2.31
N CYS A 100 6.67 1.74 2.90
CA CYS A 100 6.59 2.78 3.94
C CYS A 100 7.40 2.40 5.19
N LEU A 101 7.36 1.12 5.60
CA LEU A 101 8.17 0.59 6.69
C LEU A 101 9.67 0.72 6.37
N ALA A 102 10.09 0.37 5.16
CA ALA A 102 11.49 0.50 4.75
C ALA A 102 11.95 1.97 4.79
N ARG A 103 11.14 2.90 4.25
CA ARG A 103 11.45 4.33 4.23
C ARG A 103 11.46 5.00 5.61
N THR A 104 10.89 4.35 6.62
CA THR A 104 10.90 4.80 8.02
C THR A 104 11.93 4.05 8.87
N GLY A 105 12.78 3.22 8.26
CA GLY A 105 13.85 2.48 8.94
C GLY A 105 13.42 1.15 9.56
N SER A 106 12.15 0.75 9.42
CA SER A 106 11.61 -0.51 9.93
C SER A 106 11.86 -1.66 8.95
N LEU A 107 13.15 -1.97 8.70
CA LEU A 107 13.57 -2.90 7.64
C LEU A 107 13.09 -4.34 7.86
N ALA A 108 13.15 -4.87 9.08
CA ALA A 108 12.73 -6.25 9.35
C ALA A 108 11.21 -6.46 9.11
N PRO A 109 10.30 -5.62 9.66
CA PRO A 109 8.88 -5.67 9.31
C PRO A 109 8.60 -5.43 7.82
N ALA A 110 9.36 -4.53 7.17
CA ALA A 110 9.23 -4.29 5.74
C ALA A 110 9.52 -5.56 4.93
N ARG A 111 10.60 -6.25 5.25
CA ARG A 111 10.99 -7.50 4.60
C ARG A 111 9.94 -8.60 4.79
N GLU A 112 9.42 -8.73 6.01
CA GLU A 112 8.41 -9.74 6.34
C GLU A 112 7.16 -9.63 5.45
N ILE A 113 6.61 -8.41 5.33
CA ILE A 113 5.38 -8.20 4.56
C ILE A 113 5.61 -8.26 3.05
N LEU A 114 6.80 -7.87 2.57
CA LEU A 114 7.17 -7.99 1.16
C LEU A 114 7.34 -9.45 0.76
N LEU A 115 7.99 -10.26 1.59
CA LEU A 115 8.05 -11.71 1.37
C LEU A 115 6.66 -12.34 1.39
N LYS A 116 5.76 -11.88 2.25
CA LYS A 116 4.38 -12.35 2.19
C LYS A 116 3.71 -12.04 0.86
N SER A 117 3.89 -10.84 0.33
CA SER A 117 3.31 -10.50 -0.98
C SER A 117 3.85 -11.41 -2.10
N ALA A 118 5.13 -11.80 -2.03
CA ALA A 118 5.75 -12.75 -2.97
C ALA A 118 5.27 -14.20 -2.77
N GLU A 119 4.98 -14.61 -1.55
CA GLU A 119 4.35 -15.89 -1.23
C GLU A 119 2.95 -15.99 -1.86
N LEU A 120 2.14 -14.93 -1.71
CA LEU A 120 0.77 -14.88 -2.23
C LEU A 120 0.72 -14.75 -3.75
N ASP A 121 1.66 -14.02 -4.35
CA ASP A 121 1.78 -13.86 -5.80
C ASP A 121 3.21 -14.16 -6.29
N PRO A 122 3.52 -15.43 -6.58
CA PRO A 122 4.83 -15.84 -7.10
C PRO A 122 5.17 -15.27 -8.49
N THR A 123 4.21 -14.66 -9.20
CA THR A 123 4.47 -14.01 -10.49
C THR A 123 5.19 -12.67 -10.33
N ASP A 124 5.23 -12.15 -9.10
CA ASP A 124 5.83 -10.86 -8.72
C ASP A 124 5.33 -9.68 -9.57
N ARG A 125 4.06 -9.72 -10.03
CA ARG A 125 3.52 -8.71 -10.96
C ARG A 125 3.53 -7.28 -10.43
N PHE A 126 3.60 -7.11 -9.12
CA PHE A 126 3.69 -5.81 -8.45
C PHE A 126 5.05 -5.55 -7.80
N GLY A 127 6.02 -6.47 -7.91
CA GLY A 127 7.41 -6.25 -7.50
C GLY A 127 7.70 -6.37 -6.00
N GLY A 128 6.93 -7.17 -5.26
CA GLY A 128 7.16 -7.42 -3.83
C GLY A 128 8.45 -8.20 -3.55
N ALA A 129 8.71 -9.25 -4.34
CA ALA A 129 9.94 -10.04 -4.22
C ALA A 129 11.16 -9.22 -4.64
N TRP A 130 11.04 -8.48 -5.75
CA TRP A 130 12.06 -7.54 -6.20
C TRP A 130 12.41 -6.51 -5.12
N LEU A 131 11.41 -5.86 -4.51
CA LEU A 131 11.64 -4.85 -3.48
C LEU A 131 12.26 -5.46 -2.22
N SER A 132 11.83 -6.64 -1.79
CA SER A 132 12.46 -7.34 -0.66
C SER A 132 13.95 -7.59 -0.90
N THR A 133 14.33 -7.94 -2.14
CA THR A 133 15.74 -8.21 -2.51
C THR A 133 16.57 -6.92 -2.46
N LYS A 134 15.95 -5.78 -2.79
CA LYS A 134 16.62 -4.47 -2.73
C LYS A 134 16.90 -3.98 -1.32
N LEU A 135 16.08 -4.36 -0.33
CA LEU A 135 16.35 -4.02 1.07
C LEU A 135 17.60 -4.73 1.65
N ASP A 136 18.02 -5.84 1.05
CA ASP A 136 19.18 -6.62 1.49
C ASP A 136 20.50 -6.14 0.84
N GLN A 137 20.44 -5.19 -0.11
CA GLN A 137 21.62 -4.55 -0.71
C GLN A 137 21.95 -3.28 0.05
N PRO A 138 23.20 -3.06 0.51
CA PRO A 138 23.60 -1.73 0.97
C PRO A 138 23.37 -0.74 -0.17
N ASP A 139 22.93 0.48 0.15
CA ASP A 139 22.82 1.57 -0.81
C ASP A 139 24.20 1.80 -1.45
N ASP A 140 24.44 1.18 -2.61
CA ASP A 140 25.49 1.59 -3.53
C ASP A 140 25.00 2.89 -4.18
N GLU A 141 25.05 3.98 -3.42
CA GLU A 141 25.00 5.34 -3.96
C GLU A 141 26.46 5.76 -4.25
N ASP A 142 26.77 5.88 -5.55
CA ASP A 142 27.97 6.53 -6.11
C ASP A 142 28.14 7.98 -5.62
#